data_AF-A0A918FEM9-F1
#
_entry.id   AF-A0A918FEM9-F1
#
_cell.length_a   1.000
_cell.length_b   1.000
_cell.length_c   1.000
_cell.angle_alpha   90.00
_cell.angle_beta   90.00
_cell.angle_gamma   90.00
#
_symmetry.space_group_name_H-M   'P 1'
#
loop_
_entity.id
_entity.type
_entity.pdbx_description
1 polymer ?
#
loop_
_entity_poly.entity_id
_entity_poly.type
_entity_poly.pdbx_seq_one_letter_code
_entity_poly.pdbx_strand_id
1 'polypeptide(L)'
;MCTRAEYTTQGEFLTLRLDALLNRAPLKSKANERLQLGILKQRVLDRLWRFLKDPDIPPTNNAAERSLRTVVMARKVSQCSKNAVGAQTYMRIKSTVETARLRDY
;
A
#
# COMPACT_ATOMS: atom_id res chain seq x y z
N MET A 1 15.73 -1.88 22.27
CA MET A 1 15.64 -1.74 20.80
C MET A 1 15.78 -3.14 20.22
N CYS A 2 14.94 -3.50 19.24
CA CYS A 2 15.08 -4.78 18.52
C CYS A 2 16.39 -4.75 17.72
N THR A 3 17.23 -5.77 17.87
CA THR A 3 18.46 -5.92 17.08
C THR A 3 18.14 -6.29 15.64
N ARG A 4 19.08 -6.05 14.71
CA ARG A 4 18.89 -6.42 13.30
C ARG A 4 18.66 -7.91 13.12
N ALA A 5 19.34 -8.75 13.91
CA ALA A 5 19.17 -10.19 13.90
C ALA A 5 17.77 -10.61 14.37
N GLU A 6 17.31 -10.08 15.51
CA GLU A 6 15.95 -10.34 16.02
C GLU A 6 14.88 -9.90 15.02
N TYR A 7 15.07 -8.73 14.39
CA TYR A 7 14.17 -8.22 13.36
C TYR A 7 14.09 -9.17 12.15
N THR A 8 15.23 -9.64 11.63
CA THR A 8 15.26 -10.60 10.52
C THR A 8 14.56 -11.90 10.90
N THR A 9 14.83 -12.46 12.09
CA THR A 9 14.17 -13.69 12.55
C THR A 9 12.65 -13.51 12.69
N GLN A 10 12.19 -12.39 13.24
CA GLN A 10 10.76 -12.07 13.32
C GLN A 10 10.13 -11.90 11.93
N GLY A 11 10.84 -11.24 11.02
CA GLY A 11 10.44 -11.04 9.64
C GLY A 11 10.29 -12.35 8.85
N GLU A 12 11.23 -13.27 9.01
CA GLU A 12 11.17 -14.62 8.44
C GLU A 12 9.99 -15.41 8.99
N PHE A 13 9.79 -15.39 10.31
CA PHE A 13 8.66 -16.05 10.95
C PHE A 13 7.31 -15.53 10.42
N LEU A 14 7.15 -14.21 10.32
CA LEU A 14 5.95 -13.60 9.77
C LEU A 14 5.78 -13.93 8.28
N THR A 15 6.86 -13.94 7.51
CA THR A 15 6.83 -14.32 6.10
C THR A 15 6.30 -15.75 5.94
N LEU A 16 6.86 -16.73 6.66
CA LEU A 16 6.38 -18.13 6.61
C LEU A 16 4.89 -18.26 6.95
N ARG A 17 4.42 -17.53 7.96
CA ARG A 17 2.99 -17.53 8.34
C ARG A 17 2.11 -16.92 7.25
N LEU A 18 2.55 -15.82 6.64
CA LEU A 18 1.84 -15.19 5.54
C LEU A 18 1.77 -16.10 4.31
N ASP A 19 2.82 -16.88 4.05
CA ASP A 19 2.86 -17.87 2.95
C ASP A 19 1.87 -18.97 3.18
N ALA A 20 1.85 -19.52 4.40
CA ALA A 20 0.90 -20.55 4.77
C ALA A 20 -0.54 -20.05 4.63
N LEU A 21 -0.82 -18.83 5.06
CA LEU A 21 -2.13 -18.20 4.90
C LEU A 21 -2.49 -17.95 3.43
N LEU A 22 -1.52 -17.51 2.63
CA LEU A 22 -1.74 -17.23 1.21
C LEU A 22 -1.98 -18.52 0.42
N ASN A 23 -1.35 -19.63 0.77
CA ASN A 23 -1.47 -20.92 0.08
C ASN A 23 -2.59 -21.82 0.65
N ARG A 24 -3.37 -21.35 1.64
CA ARG A 24 -4.42 -22.17 2.25
C ARG A 24 -5.50 -22.58 1.25
N ALA A 25 -5.94 -23.83 1.33
CA ALA A 25 -7.05 -24.40 0.59
C ALA A 25 -8.09 -25.02 1.55
N PRO A 26 -9.35 -25.22 1.14
CA PRO A 26 -9.94 -24.80 -0.12
C PRO A 26 -10.35 -23.32 -0.13
N LEU A 27 -10.34 -22.70 -1.30
CA LEU A 27 -10.91 -21.36 -1.50
C LEU A 27 -12.40 -21.46 -1.81
N LYS A 28 -13.18 -20.52 -1.25
CA LYS A 28 -14.65 -20.55 -1.35
C LYS A 28 -15.23 -20.14 -2.70
N SER A 29 -14.46 -19.47 -3.56
CA SER A 29 -14.97 -18.92 -4.82
C SER A 29 -13.86 -18.63 -5.83
N LYS A 30 -14.21 -18.60 -7.12
CA LYS A 30 -13.34 -18.13 -8.22
C LYS A 30 -12.82 -16.71 -7.99
N ALA A 31 -13.59 -15.86 -7.32
CA ALA A 31 -13.14 -14.51 -6.96
C ALA A 31 -11.98 -14.55 -5.96
N ASN A 32 -12.03 -15.48 -4.98
CA ASN A 32 -10.95 -15.67 -4.02
C ASN A 32 -9.71 -16.26 -4.68
N GLU A 33 -9.87 -17.19 -5.64
CA GLU A 33 -8.75 -17.73 -6.44
C GLU A 33 -8.06 -16.62 -7.23
N ARG A 34 -8.84 -15.79 -7.94
CA ARG A 34 -8.29 -14.65 -8.69
C ARG A 34 -7.57 -13.66 -7.77
N LEU A 35 -8.12 -13.39 -6.59
CA LEU A 35 -7.47 -12.54 -5.59
C LEU A 35 -6.15 -13.16 -5.12
N GLN A 36 -6.15 -14.45 -4.77
CA GLN A 36 -4.96 -15.19 -4.36
C GLN A 36 -3.87 -15.15 -5.43
N LEU A 37 -4.22 -15.41 -6.69
CA LEU A 37 -3.29 -15.33 -7.83
C LEU A 37 -2.69 -13.92 -7.98
N GLY A 38 -3.51 -12.88 -7.83
CA GLY A 38 -3.05 -11.49 -7.84
C GLY A 38 -2.04 -11.19 -6.74
N ILE A 39 -2.30 -11.66 -5.51
CA ILE A 39 -1.41 -11.49 -4.37
C ILE A 39 -0.12 -12.31 -4.57
N LEU A 40 -0.21 -13.58 -5.00
CA LEU A 40 0.93 -14.44 -5.31
C LEU A 40 1.84 -13.81 -6.37
N LYS A 41 1.27 -13.19 -7.41
CA LYS A 41 2.04 -12.46 -8.41
C LYS A 41 2.86 -11.32 -7.78
N GLN A 42 2.27 -10.51 -6.89
CA GLN A 42 3.01 -9.44 -6.22
C GLN A 42 4.05 -9.98 -5.23
N ARG A 43 3.78 -11.14 -4.63
CA ARG A 43 4.73 -11.83 -3.77
C ARG A 43 5.96 -12.30 -4.54
N VAL A 44 5.79 -12.97 -5.68
CA VAL A 44 6.91 -13.46 -6.51
C VAL A 44 7.80 -12.30 -6.97
N LEU A 45 7.23 -11.12 -7.17
CA LEU A 45 7.96 -9.89 -7.49
C LEU A 45 8.62 -9.20 -6.28
N ASP A 46 8.56 -9.83 -5.11
CA ASP A 46 9.06 -9.31 -3.82
C ASP A 46 8.52 -7.92 -3.45
N ARG A 47 7.23 -7.67 -3.73
CA ARG A 47 6.62 -6.33 -3.50
C ARG A 47 5.86 -6.20 -2.19
N LEU A 48 5.45 -7.31 -1.59
CA LEU A 48 4.53 -7.32 -0.44
C LEU A 48 5.24 -7.16 0.91
N TRP A 49 6.36 -7.87 1.12
CA TRP A 49 6.93 -8.09 2.47
C TRP A 49 8.31 -7.46 2.67
N ARG A 50 8.70 -6.46 1.88
CA ARG A 50 10.04 -5.86 1.96
C ARG A 50 10.33 -5.26 3.34
N PHE A 51 9.33 -4.65 3.97
CA PHE A 51 9.39 -4.14 5.35
C PHE A 51 9.51 -5.23 6.43
N LEU A 52 9.55 -6.52 6.07
CA LEU A 52 9.89 -7.61 6.99
C LEU A 52 11.36 -8.03 6.86
N LYS A 53 12.06 -7.58 5.82
CA LYS A 53 13.46 -7.92 5.54
C LYS A 53 14.40 -6.75 5.80
N ASP A 54 13.90 -5.53 5.61
CA ASP A 54 14.68 -4.31 5.69
C ASP A 54 14.05 -3.32 6.70
N PRO A 55 14.70 -3.09 7.86
CA PRO A 55 14.19 -2.18 8.87
C PRO A 55 14.16 -0.71 8.44
N ASP A 56 14.92 -0.34 7.39
CA ASP A 56 14.90 1.02 6.85
C ASP A 56 13.65 1.29 6.00
N ILE A 57 12.92 0.23 5.62
CA ILE A 57 11.63 0.32 4.93
C ILE A 57 10.52 0.35 5.98
N PRO A 58 9.79 1.48 6.14
CA PRO A 58 8.73 1.56 7.14
C PRO A 58 7.58 0.60 6.79
N PRO A 59 6.91 -0.01 7.79
CA PRO A 59 5.76 -0.90 7.60
C PRO A 59 4.46 -0.13 7.28
N THR A 60 4.58 0.95 6.51
CA THR A 60 3.47 1.85 6.18
C THR A 60 3.45 2.09 4.67
N ASN A 61 2.27 2.42 4.13
CA ASN A 61 2.13 2.84 2.73
C ASN A 61 3.16 3.92 2.39
N ASN A 62 3.69 3.91 1.16
CA ASN A 62 4.76 4.85 0.79
C ASN A 62 4.28 6.32 0.85
N ALA A 63 5.23 7.26 0.85
CA ALA A 63 4.91 8.69 0.99
C ALA A 63 3.91 9.19 -0.05
N ALA A 64 4.03 8.72 -1.30
CA ALA A 64 3.13 9.07 -2.39
C ALA A 64 1.69 8.57 -2.10
N GLU A 65 1.52 7.30 -1.75
CA GLU A 65 0.23 6.71 -1.40
C GLU A 65 -0.42 7.39 -0.18
N ARG A 66 0.39 7.75 0.83
CA ARG A 66 -0.11 8.54 1.98
C ARG A 66 -0.62 9.90 1.52
N SER A 67 0.11 10.59 0.66
CA SER A 67 -0.31 11.89 0.10
C SER A 67 -1.54 11.79 -0.81
N LEU A 68 -1.80 10.63 -1.42
CA LEU A 68 -2.97 10.37 -2.25
C LEU A 68 -4.22 10.07 -1.41
N ARG A 69 -4.07 9.61 -0.16
CA ARG A 69 -5.19 9.25 0.72
C ARG A 69 -6.20 10.39 0.85
N THR A 70 -5.74 11.62 1.05
CA THR A 70 -6.60 12.81 1.15
C THR A 70 -7.40 13.04 -0.14
N VAL A 71 -6.77 12.86 -1.31
CA VAL A 71 -7.40 13.00 -2.63
C VAL A 71 -8.52 11.99 -2.82
N VAL A 72 -8.23 10.71 -2.55
CA VAL A 72 -9.21 9.63 -2.77
C VAL A 72 -10.37 9.73 -1.79
N MET A 73 -10.13 10.17 -0.56
CA MET A 73 -11.18 10.45 0.42
C MET A 73 -12.05 11.61 -0.03
N ALA A 74 -11.46 12.74 -0.41
CA ALA A 74 -12.20 13.90 -0.93
C ALA A 74 -13.07 13.53 -2.13
N ARG A 75 -12.50 12.78 -3.09
CA ARG A 75 -13.24 12.26 -4.24
C ARG A 75 -14.42 11.36 -3.81
N LYS A 76 -14.23 10.51 -2.81
CA LYS A 76 -15.28 9.61 -2.33
C LYS A 76 -16.44 10.39 -1.69
N VAL A 77 -16.15 11.36 -0.83
CA VAL A 77 -17.19 12.14 -0.13
C VAL A 77 -17.87 13.16 -1.06
N SER A 78 -17.23 13.57 -2.15
CA SER A 78 -17.77 14.50 -3.15
C SER A 78 -18.57 13.83 -4.27
N GLN A 79 -19.00 12.57 -4.12
CA GLN A 79 -19.66 11.78 -5.17
C GLN A 79 -18.82 11.63 -6.46
N CYS A 80 -17.53 11.40 -6.31
CA CYS A 80 -16.55 11.32 -7.40
C CYS A 80 -16.38 12.63 -8.18
N SER A 81 -15.48 12.60 -9.18
CA SER A 81 -15.35 13.68 -10.15
C SER A 81 -16.49 13.60 -11.16
N LYS A 82 -17.28 14.67 -11.28
CA LYS A 82 -18.41 14.74 -12.22
C LYS A 82 -17.98 14.98 -13.67
N ASN A 83 -16.80 15.56 -13.89
CA ASN A 83 -16.20 15.75 -15.21
C ASN A 83 -14.66 15.83 -15.12
N ALA A 84 -14.00 15.68 -16.28
CA ALA A 84 -12.53 15.66 -16.37
C ALA A 84 -11.89 17.00 -16.00
N VAL A 85 -12.52 18.13 -16.36
CA VAL A 85 -12.02 19.47 -16.05
C VAL A 85 -11.94 19.69 -14.54
N GLY A 86 -13.02 19.40 -13.81
CA GLY A 86 -13.06 19.50 -12.35
C GLY A 86 -12.07 18.57 -11.66
N ALA A 87 -11.88 17.35 -12.19
CA ALA A 87 -10.85 16.44 -11.69
C ALA A 87 -9.44 17.03 -11.84
N GLN A 88 -9.11 17.58 -13.02
CA GLN A 88 -7.81 18.20 -13.27
C GLN A 88 -7.60 19.44 -12.41
N THR A 89 -8.61 20.30 -12.28
CA THR A 89 -8.55 21.48 -11.41
C THR A 89 -8.28 21.10 -9.95
N TYR A 90 -9.03 20.12 -9.42
CA TYR A 90 -8.80 19.64 -8.06
C TYR A 90 -7.39 19.07 -7.86
N MET A 91 -6.91 18.27 -8.82
CA MET A 91 -5.55 17.71 -8.77
C MET A 91 -4.46 18.79 -8.80
N ARG A 92 -4.62 19.84 -9.62
CA ARG A 92 -3.68 20.97 -9.67
C ARG A 92 -3.63 21.71 -8.34
N ILE A 93 -4.79 22.05 -7.77
CA ILE A 93 -4.89 22.72 -6.46
C ILE A 93 -4.21 21.87 -5.39
N LYS A 94 -4.55 20.58 -5.30
CA LYS A 94 -3.95 19.67 -4.31
C LYS A 94 -2.44 19.63 -4.48
N SER A 95 -1.95 19.44 -5.71
CA SER A 95 -0.52 19.36 -6.00
C SER A 95 0.23 20.61 -5.49
N THR A 96 -0.30 21.80 -5.77
CA THR A 96 0.30 23.06 -5.32
C THR A 96 0.30 23.18 -3.80
N VAL A 97 -0.84 22.91 -3.15
CA VAL A 97 -0.97 23.00 -1.69
C VAL A 97 -0.04 22.04 -0.96
N GLU A 98 0.03 20.78 -1.39
CA GLU A 98 0.95 19.82 -0.76
C GLU A 98 2.41 20.15 -1.02
N THR A 99 2.74 20.69 -2.19
CA THR A 99 4.11 21.13 -2.48
C THR A 99 4.50 22.29 -1.58
N ALA A 100 3.61 23.26 -1.34
CA ALA A 100 3.84 24.36 -0.40
C ALA A 100 4.01 23.84 1.03
N ARG A 101 3.10 22.96 1.49
CA ARG A 101 3.14 22.35 2.83
C ARG A 101 4.43 21.55 3.08
N LEU A 102 4.98 20.90 2.07
CA LEU A 102 6.23 20.14 2.18
C LEU A 102 7.49 21.02 2.19
N ARG A 103 7.37 22.29 1.80
CA ARG A 103 8.48 23.24 1.68
C ARG A 103 8.51 24.29 2.80
N ASP A 104 7.69 24.15 3.85
CA ASP A 104 7.56 25.11 4.97
C ASP A 104 7.29 26.56 4.54
N TYR A 105 6.31 26.75 3.64
CA TYR A 105 5.70 28.06 3.38
C TYR A 105 4.49 28.31 4.27
#